data_AF-A0A954Y5Q8-F1
#
_entry.id   AF-A0A954Y5Q8-F1
#
_cell.length_a   1.000
_cell.length_b   1.000
_cell.length_c   1.000
_cell.angle_alpha   90.00
_cell.angle_beta   90.00
_cell.angle_gamma   90.00
#
_symmetry.space_group_name_H-M   'P 1'
#
loop_
_entity.id
_entity.type
_entity.pdbx_description
1 polymer ?
#
loop_
_entity_poly.entity_id
_entity_poly.type
_entity_poly.pdbx_seq_one_letter_code
_entity_poly.pdbx_strand_id
1 'polypeptide(L)'
;MNNRFSRCKRCVWLVLPLVVAAPGCGGRGPESELAALNQTNIQRVTNLYFAYQKKNRFQGPPNEAAFKEFVNGLDAQKLERIGVDPAGVENTFVSERDGKPFRIRYGVQGSAMGSQEPVVFEDAGVGDSRQVGFLNLTQRDVDPAEYEQLWSGKVQLDSVVRQDLDR
;
A
#
# COMPACT_ATOMS: atom_id res chain seq x y z
N MET A 1 6.79 9.84 -69.60
CA MET A 1 5.42 9.44 -70.02
C MET A 1 4.98 8.26 -69.17
N ASN A 2 3.87 8.45 -68.42
CA ASN A 2 2.79 7.46 -68.17
C ASN A 2 2.14 7.70 -66.80
N ASN A 3 1.14 8.59 -66.82
CA ASN A 3 0.03 8.56 -65.88
C ASN A 3 -0.99 7.51 -66.34
N ARG A 4 -1.48 6.66 -65.43
CA ARG A 4 -2.76 5.96 -65.62
C ARG A 4 -3.60 6.09 -64.35
N PHE A 5 -4.56 7.00 -64.44
CA PHE A 5 -5.81 6.99 -63.69
C PHE A 5 -6.79 5.99 -64.35
N SER A 6 -7.63 5.31 -63.56
CA SER A 6 -9.09 5.12 -63.75
C SER A 6 -9.61 4.00 -62.83
N ARG A 7 -10.38 4.35 -61.78
CA ARG A 7 -11.87 4.35 -61.70
C ARG A 7 -12.49 2.94 -61.77
N CYS A 8 -12.94 2.36 -60.64
CA CYS A 8 -14.22 2.58 -59.94
C CYS A 8 -15.33 1.64 -60.45
N LYS A 9 -15.87 0.75 -59.58
CA LYS A 9 -17.31 0.66 -59.20
C LYS A 9 -17.68 -0.63 -58.43
N ARG A 10 -18.29 -0.41 -57.26
CA ARG A 10 -19.35 -1.18 -56.58
C ARG A 10 -18.99 -2.53 -55.95
N CYS A 11 -18.77 -2.50 -54.63
CA CYS A 11 -19.24 -3.56 -53.74
C CYS A 11 -20.20 -2.93 -52.72
N VAL A 12 -21.48 -3.22 -52.92
CA VAL A 12 -22.54 -3.06 -51.92
C VAL A 12 -22.14 -3.90 -50.72
N TRP A 13 -21.94 -3.29 -49.56
CA TRP A 13 -21.81 -4.01 -48.29
C TRP A 13 -22.87 -3.50 -47.32
N LEU A 14 -23.78 -4.42 -46.99
CA LEU A 14 -24.77 -4.29 -45.92
C LEU A 14 -24.07 -3.92 -44.61
N VAL A 15 -24.48 -2.81 -44.02
CA VAL A 15 -24.08 -2.42 -42.65
C VAL A 15 -25.03 -3.11 -41.68
N LEU A 16 -24.55 -4.15 -41.02
CA LEU A 16 -25.22 -4.82 -39.90
C LEU A 16 -24.78 -4.12 -38.59
N PRO A 17 -25.68 -3.56 -37.77
CA PRO A 17 -25.28 -2.97 -36.50
C PRO A 17 -25.09 -4.10 -35.48
N LEU A 18 -23.83 -4.49 -35.26
CA LEU A 18 -23.43 -5.39 -34.19
C LEU A 18 -23.47 -4.61 -32.88
N VAL A 19 -24.59 -4.70 -32.16
CA VAL A 19 -24.71 -4.24 -30.77
C VAL A 19 -23.81 -5.14 -29.92
N VAL A 20 -22.58 -4.68 -29.69
CA VAL A 20 -21.65 -5.31 -28.74
C VAL A 20 -22.16 -4.97 -27.34
N ALA A 21 -22.87 -5.90 -26.72
CA ALA A 21 -23.12 -5.89 -25.30
C ALA A 21 -21.76 -5.96 -24.58
N ALA A 22 -21.29 -4.83 -24.03
CA ALA A 22 -20.15 -4.83 -23.15
C ALA A 22 -20.53 -5.65 -21.90
N PRO A 23 -19.82 -6.75 -21.57
CA PRO A 23 -20.02 -7.41 -20.29
C PRO A 23 -19.68 -6.40 -19.21
N GLY A 24 -20.63 -6.18 -18.30
CA GLY A 24 -20.50 -5.24 -17.20
C GLY A 24 -19.17 -5.44 -16.47
N CYS A 25 -18.45 -4.34 -16.26
CA CYS A 25 -17.26 -4.27 -15.42
C CYS A 25 -17.54 -4.97 -14.10
N GLY A 26 -16.92 -6.14 -13.90
CA GLY A 26 -16.96 -6.87 -12.66
C GLY A 26 -16.49 -5.98 -11.52
N GLY A 27 -17.42 -5.59 -10.65
CA GLY A 27 -17.10 -4.95 -9.39
C GLY A 27 -16.14 -5.85 -8.62
N ARG A 28 -14.95 -5.35 -8.34
CA ARG A 28 -13.97 -5.99 -7.47
C ARG A 28 -14.66 -6.29 -6.13
N GLY A 29 -14.80 -7.57 -5.79
CA GLY A 29 -15.38 -7.98 -4.51
C GLY A 29 -14.49 -7.54 -3.34
N PRO A 30 -15.04 -7.45 -2.11
CA PRO A 30 -14.32 -7.00 -0.91
C PRO A 30 -13.04 -7.80 -0.63
N GLU A 31 -12.97 -9.06 -1.08
CA GLU A 31 -11.76 -9.89 -0.97
C GLU A 31 -10.60 -9.38 -1.82
N SER A 32 -10.89 -8.89 -3.03
CA SER A 32 -9.86 -8.36 -3.94
C SER A 32 -9.29 -7.02 -3.48
N GLU A 33 -10.08 -6.23 -2.75
CA GLU A 33 -9.63 -4.98 -2.13
C GLU A 33 -8.73 -5.25 -0.91
N LEU A 34 -9.11 -6.22 -0.07
CA LEU A 34 -8.30 -6.63 1.07
C LEU A 34 -6.95 -7.22 0.64
N ALA A 35 -6.93 -8.00 -0.45
CA ALA A 35 -5.70 -8.53 -1.02
C ALA A 35 -4.77 -7.42 -1.54
N ALA A 36 -5.33 -6.35 -2.14
CA ALA A 36 -4.55 -5.22 -2.64
C ALA A 36 -3.83 -4.44 -1.53
N LEU A 37 -4.36 -4.46 -0.30
CA LEU A 37 -3.77 -3.79 0.86
C LEU A 37 -2.73 -4.65 1.61
N ASN A 38 -2.46 -5.89 1.16
CA ASN A 38 -1.54 -6.81 1.83
C ASN A 38 -0.63 -7.54 0.84
N GLN A 39 -0.22 -6.85 -0.23
CA GLN A 39 0.63 -7.42 -1.28
C GLN A 39 2.07 -7.56 -0.81
N THR A 40 2.55 -6.62 0.01
CA THR A 40 3.94 -6.60 0.49
C THR A 40 4.01 -6.76 2.00
N ASN A 41 5.18 -7.18 2.48
CA ASN A 41 5.44 -7.32 3.91
C ASN A 41 5.31 -5.98 4.65
N ILE A 42 5.76 -4.86 4.07
CA ILE A 42 5.62 -3.56 4.75
C ILE A 42 4.14 -3.21 4.97
N GLN A 43 3.28 -3.49 3.99
CA GLN A 43 1.84 -3.27 4.11
C GLN A 43 1.24 -4.16 5.20
N ARG A 44 1.59 -5.45 5.22
CA ARG A 44 1.13 -6.40 6.25
C ARG A 44 1.53 -5.93 7.65
N VAL A 45 2.80 -5.54 7.85
CA VAL A 45 3.30 -5.06 9.16
C VAL A 45 2.61 -3.76 9.56
N THR A 46 2.43 -2.80 8.64
CA THR A 46 1.71 -1.55 8.93
C THR A 46 0.25 -1.81 9.29
N ASN A 47 -0.44 -2.70 8.56
CA ASN A 47 -1.83 -3.08 8.85
C ASN A 47 -1.96 -3.79 10.20
N LEU A 48 -1.02 -4.67 10.54
CA LEU A 48 -0.96 -5.35 11.83
C LEU A 48 -0.70 -4.37 12.98
N TYR A 49 0.16 -3.37 12.78
CA TYR A 49 0.41 -2.30 13.76
C TYR A 49 -0.87 -1.49 13.99
N PHE A 50 -1.59 -1.13 12.93
CA PHE A 50 -2.87 -0.44 13.03
C PHE A 50 -3.94 -1.31 13.72
N ALA A 51 -3.95 -2.63 13.45
CA ALA A 51 -4.84 -3.57 14.13
C ALA A 51 -4.54 -3.66 15.64
N TYR A 52 -3.25 -3.61 16.04
CA TYR A 52 -2.85 -3.48 17.43
C TYR A 52 -3.42 -2.21 18.05
N GLN A 53 -3.22 -1.07 17.39
CA GLN A 53 -3.74 0.22 17.86
C GLN A 53 -5.25 0.18 18.09
N LYS A 54 -6.03 -0.34 17.15
CA LYS A 54 -7.49 -0.45 17.31
C LYS A 54 -7.91 -1.22 18.57
N LYS A 55 -7.18 -2.28 18.92
CA LYS A 55 -7.44 -3.09 20.12
C LYS A 55 -6.94 -2.44 21.41
N ASN A 56 -5.99 -1.51 21.31
CA ASN A 56 -5.30 -0.90 22.44
C ASN A 56 -5.59 0.60 22.55
N ARG A 57 -6.82 1.03 22.28
CA ARG A 57 -7.27 2.44 22.39
C ARG A 57 -6.38 3.42 21.61
N PHE A 58 -5.98 3.01 20.41
CA PHE A 58 -5.07 3.72 19.52
C PHE A 58 -3.64 3.89 20.04
N GLN A 59 -3.25 3.19 21.10
CA GLN A 59 -1.86 3.12 21.54
C GLN A 59 -1.10 2.06 20.73
N GLY A 60 0.04 2.44 20.17
CA GLY A 60 0.93 1.51 19.48
C GLY A 60 1.60 0.52 20.44
N PRO A 61 2.08 -0.63 19.94
CA PRO A 61 2.83 -1.59 20.74
C PRO A 61 4.04 -0.93 21.41
N PRO A 62 4.33 -1.21 22.70
CA PRO A 62 5.39 -0.55 23.44
C PRO A 62 6.80 -0.93 22.96
N ASN A 63 6.94 -2.09 22.32
CA ASN A 63 8.20 -2.61 21.79
C ASN A 63 7.93 -3.76 20.79
N GLU A 64 9.01 -4.28 20.19
CA GLU A 64 8.96 -5.38 19.23
C GLU A 64 8.38 -6.67 19.81
N ALA A 65 8.78 -7.05 21.02
CA ALA A 65 8.32 -8.27 21.65
C ALA A 65 6.80 -8.28 21.83
N ALA A 66 6.23 -7.19 22.37
CA ALA A 66 4.78 -7.05 22.53
C ALA A 66 4.03 -7.03 21.19
N PHE A 67 4.66 -6.49 20.14
CA PHE A 67 4.05 -6.50 18.81
C PHE A 67 4.04 -7.90 18.20
N LYS A 68 5.16 -8.62 18.26
CA LYS A 68 5.26 -9.99 17.77
C LYS A 68 4.35 -10.93 18.56
N GLU A 69 4.27 -10.77 19.88
CA GLU A 69 3.33 -11.52 20.72
C GLU A 69 1.88 -11.32 20.26
N PHE A 70 1.50 -10.07 19.99
CA PHE A 70 0.18 -9.77 19.45
C PHE A 70 -0.10 -10.47 18.13
N VAL A 71 0.85 -10.44 17.18
CA VAL A 71 0.67 -11.05 15.85
C VAL A 71 0.59 -12.57 15.96
N ASN A 72 1.46 -13.19 16.76
CA ASN A 72 1.44 -14.63 17.02
C ASN A 72 0.17 -15.09 17.75
N GLY A 73 -0.47 -14.20 18.52
CA GLY A 73 -1.75 -14.45 19.18
C GLY A 73 -2.98 -14.29 18.27
N LEU A 74 -2.81 -13.94 16.99
CA LEU A 74 -3.92 -13.87 16.04
C LEU A 74 -4.30 -15.26 15.53
N ASP A 75 -5.58 -15.40 15.19
CA ASP A 75 -6.10 -16.61 14.56
C ASP A 75 -5.42 -16.87 13.21
N ALA A 76 -5.00 -18.12 12.98
CA ALA A 76 -4.26 -18.54 11.79
C ALA A 76 -5.01 -18.20 10.50
N GLN A 77 -6.33 -18.44 10.45
CA GLN A 77 -7.14 -18.14 9.27
C GLN A 77 -7.19 -16.62 8.98
N LYS A 78 -7.13 -15.78 10.02
CA LYS A 78 -7.03 -14.31 9.84
C LYS A 78 -5.69 -13.89 9.29
N LEU A 79 -4.59 -14.50 9.76
CA LEU A 79 -3.24 -14.24 9.27
C LEU A 79 -3.12 -14.62 7.79
N GLU A 80 -3.59 -15.82 7.42
CA GLU A 80 -3.58 -16.30 6.04
C GLU A 80 -4.37 -15.38 5.09
N ARG A 81 -5.52 -14.87 5.55
CA ARG A 81 -6.34 -13.94 4.76
C ARG A 81 -5.64 -12.62 4.42
N ILE A 82 -4.70 -12.19 5.26
CA ILE A 82 -3.86 -11.02 5.00
C ILE A 82 -2.48 -11.40 4.45
N GLY A 83 -2.29 -12.64 4.01
CA GLY A 83 -1.05 -13.12 3.40
C GLY A 83 0.11 -13.30 4.36
N VAL A 84 -0.17 -13.52 5.65
CA VAL A 84 0.85 -13.85 6.67
C VAL A 84 0.83 -15.35 6.93
N ASP A 85 1.98 -16.00 6.81
CA ASP A 85 2.16 -17.41 7.18
C ASP A 85 2.16 -17.55 8.72
N PRO A 86 1.18 -18.25 9.32
CA PRO A 86 1.13 -18.46 10.77
C PRO A 86 2.34 -19.24 11.31
N ALA A 87 2.96 -20.10 10.51
CA ALA A 87 4.15 -20.86 10.91
C ALA A 87 5.46 -20.04 10.78
N GLY A 88 5.40 -18.93 10.03
CA GLY A 88 6.55 -18.13 9.62
C GLY A 88 6.36 -16.63 9.87
N VAL A 89 5.63 -16.25 10.92
CA VAL A 89 5.26 -14.85 11.22
C VAL A 89 6.47 -13.91 11.17
N GLU A 90 7.63 -14.35 11.67
CA GLU A 90 8.88 -13.58 11.68
C GLU A 90 9.32 -13.11 10.29
N ASN A 91 9.04 -13.89 9.23
CA ASN A 91 9.39 -13.53 7.85
C ASN A 91 8.61 -12.30 7.37
N THR A 92 7.45 -12.01 7.96
CA THR A 92 6.63 -10.83 7.64
C THR A 92 7.35 -9.54 8.06
N PHE A 93 8.27 -9.61 9.03
CA PHE A 93 9.01 -8.46 9.55
C PHE A 93 10.29 -8.14 8.76
N VAL A 94 10.51 -8.82 7.63
CA VAL A 94 11.65 -8.63 6.75
C VAL A 94 11.18 -7.99 5.44
N SER A 95 11.88 -6.98 4.94
CA SER A 95 11.58 -6.39 3.64
C SER A 95 11.87 -7.39 2.52
N GLU A 96 10.93 -7.50 1.60
CA GLU A 96 11.07 -8.25 0.35
C GLU A 96 12.04 -7.56 -0.63
N ARG A 97 12.32 -6.26 -0.45
CA ARG A 97 13.17 -5.48 -1.36
C ARG A 97 14.64 -5.52 -0.96
N ASP A 98 14.96 -5.31 0.32
CA ASP A 98 16.34 -5.22 0.81
C ASP A 98 16.80 -6.41 1.66
N GLY A 99 15.87 -7.32 2.00
CA GLY A 99 16.16 -8.52 2.81
C GLY A 99 16.53 -8.23 4.26
N LYS A 100 16.34 -6.99 4.74
CA LYS A 100 16.62 -6.58 6.12
C LYS A 100 15.34 -6.56 6.95
N PRO A 101 15.45 -6.77 8.28
CA PRO A 101 14.34 -6.51 9.19
C PRO A 101 13.89 -5.05 9.07
N PHE A 102 12.58 -4.81 9.09
CA PHE A 102 12.06 -3.45 9.13
C PHE A 102 12.46 -2.76 10.44
N ARG A 103 12.69 -1.45 10.34
CA ARG A 103 12.78 -0.56 11.49
C ARG A 103 11.38 -0.07 11.83
N ILE A 104 10.95 -0.25 13.07
CA ILE A 104 9.58 0.07 13.49
C ILE A 104 9.61 1.11 14.61
N ARG A 105 8.80 2.16 14.46
CA ARG A 105 8.54 3.13 15.54
C ARG A 105 7.48 2.56 16.47
N TYR A 106 7.90 2.11 17.64
CA TYR A 106 7.02 1.62 18.70
C TYR A 106 6.44 2.76 19.53
N GLY A 107 5.33 2.50 20.22
CA GLY A 107 4.69 3.46 21.13
C GLY A 107 4.01 4.65 20.43
N VAL A 108 3.93 4.65 19.10
CA VAL A 108 3.26 5.72 18.34
C VAL A 108 1.76 5.70 18.64
N GLN A 109 1.23 6.83 19.07
CA GLN A 109 -0.19 7.03 19.33
C GLN A 109 -0.92 7.39 18.03
N GLY A 110 -1.94 6.62 17.70
CA GLY A 110 -2.85 6.90 16.57
C GLY A 110 -4.06 7.73 17.01
N SER A 111 -5.04 7.83 16.12
CA SER A 111 -6.33 8.48 16.40
C SER A 111 -7.47 7.71 15.77
N ALA A 112 -8.64 7.75 16.41
CA ALA A 112 -9.89 7.22 15.85
C ALA A 112 -10.30 7.92 14.55
N MET A 113 -9.87 9.17 14.37
CA MET A 113 -10.12 9.95 13.15
C MET A 113 -9.12 9.64 12.03
N GLY A 114 -8.22 8.69 12.24
CA GLY A 114 -7.10 8.40 11.35
C GLY A 114 -5.81 9.08 11.82
N SER A 115 -4.67 8.47 11.50
CA SER A 115 -3.34 9.01 11.74
C SER A 115 -2.50 8.83 10.48
N GLN A 116 -1.61 9.78 10.20
CA GLN A 116 -0.67 9.71 9.09
C GLN A 116 0.77 9.53 9.59
N GLU A 117 0.94 9.03 10.82
CA GLU A 117 2.28 8.78 11.35
C GLU A 117 2.98 7.66 10.57
N PRO A 118 4.26 7.84 10.22
CA PRO A 118 5.08 6.76 9.68
C PRO A 118 5.48 5.82 10.82
N VAL A 119 5.31 4.51 10.62
CA VAL A 119 5.53 3.50 11.68
C VAL A 119 6.44 2.35 11.27
N VAL A 120 6.51 2.00 9.99
CA VAL A 120 7.35 0.90 9.48
C VAL A 120 8.27 1.46 8.41
N PHE A 121 9.55 1.14 8.49
CA PHE A 121 10.60 1.70 7.64
C PHE A 121 11.49 0.57 7.13
N GLU A 122 11.85 0.62 5.84
CA GLU A 122 12.99 -0.17 5.34
C GLU A 122 14.29 0.29 5.97
N ASP A 123 15.20 -0.65 6.21
CA ASP A 123 16.49 -0.34 6.82
C ASP A 123 17.46 0.24 5.78
N ALA A 124 17.74 -0.53 4.73
CA ALA A 124 18.69 -0.14 3.69
C ALA A 124 17.98 0.51 2.50
N GLY A 125 16.86 -0.07 2.05
CA GLY A 125 16.17 0.30 0.82
C GLY A 125 16.82 -0.28 -0.44
N VAL A 126 16.39 0.20 -1.61
CA VAL A 126 16.93 -0.23 -2.92
C VAL A 126 17.24 1.00 -3.76
N GLY A 127 18.49 1.09 -4.24
CA GLY A 127 18.99 2.30 -4.90
C GLY A 127 19.09 3.45 -3.89
N ASP A 128 18.59 4.62 -4.28
CA ASP A 128 18.58 5.82 -3.43
C ASP A 128 17.25 6.04 -2.70
N SER A 129 16.33 5.07 -2.71
CA SER A 129 15.02 5.18 -2.05
C SER A 129 14.79 4.12 -0.99
N ARG A 130 14.05 4.51 0.05
CA ARG A 130 13.58 3.61 1.13
C ARG A 130 12.07 3.68 1.23
N GLN A 131 11.46 2.54 1.54
CA GLN A 131 10.03 2.47 1.74
C GLN A 131 9.63 2.80 3.18
N VAL A 132 8.53 3.50 3.32
CA VAL A 132 7.91 3.84 4.61
C VAL A 132 6.42 3.52 4.56
N GLY A 133 5.92 2.83 5.59
CA GLY A 133 4.52 2.51 5.82
C GLY A 133 3.88 3.40 6.89
N PHE A 134 2.68 3.89 6.60
CA PHE A 134 1.97 4.91 7.37
C PHE A 134 0.66 4.40 7.96
N LEU A 135 0.23 4.97 9.09
CA LEU A 135 -1.01 4.56 9.78
C LEU A 135 -2.31 4.84 9.00
N ASN A 136 -2.25 5.58 7.90
CA ASN A 136 -3.36 5.76 6.96
C ASN A 136 -3.39 4.67 5.87
N LEU A 137 -2.67 3.56 6.09
CA LEU A 137 -2.56 2.39 5.19
C LEU A 137 -1.90 2.72 3.85
N THR A 138 -1.16 3.82 3.77
CA THR A 138 -0.37 4.17 2.60
C THR A 138 1.09 3.77 2.79
N GLN A 139 1.79 3.64 1.67
CA GLN A 139 3.19 3.31 1.56
C GLN A 139 3.83 4.30 0.59
N ARG A 140 5.04 4.76 0.89
CA ARG A 140 5.78 5.69 0.04
C ARG A 140 7.23 5.25 -0.08
N ASP A 141 7.79 5.38 -1.28
CA ASP A 141 9.24 5.42 -1.45
C ASP A 141 9.69 6.86 -1.24
N VAL A 142 10.69 7.06 -0.40
CA VAL A 142 11.20 8.38 -0.01
C VAL A 142 12.70 8.45 -0.21
N ASP A 143 13.21 9.65 -0.46
CA ASP A 143 14.65 9.90 -0.52
C ASP A 143 15.30 9.88 0.89
N PRO A 144 16.64 9.87 1.00
CA PRO A 144 17.31 9.77 2.29
C PRO A 144 17.02 10.96 3.23
N ALA A 145 16.79 12.17 2.69
CA ALA A 145 16.54 13.34 3.52
C ALA A 145 15.14 13.30 4.13
N GLU A 146 14.12 12.94 3.33
CA GLU A 146 12.76 12.74 3.83
C GLU A 146 12.70 11.55 4.81
N TYR A 147 13.41 10.46 4.54
CA TYR A 147 13.48 9.30 5.43
C TYR A 147 13.93 9.69 6.85
N GLU A 148 15.01 10.46 6.99
CA GLU A 148 15.50 10.91 8.30
C GLU A 148 14.53 11.87 9.01
N GLN A 149 13.81 12.72 8.26
CA GLN A 149 12.76 13.58 8.83
C GLN A 149 11.61 12.75 9.40
N LEU A 150 11.11 11.78 8.63
CA LEU A 150 10.04 10.87 9.04
C LEU A 150 10.47 10.00 10.23
N TRP A 151 11.69 9.46 10.20
CA TRP A 151 12.21 8.62 11.28
C TRP A 151 12.38 9.39 12.59
N SER A 152 12.91 10.61 12.52
CA SER A 152 13.10 11.45 13.71
C SER A 152 11.81 12.02 14.28
N GLY A 153 10.66 11.83 13.61
CA GLY A 153 9.37 12.39 14.01
C GLY A 153 9.27 13.91 13.81
N LYS A 154 10.17 14.49 13.00
CA LYS A 154 10.19 15.93 12.69
C LYS A 154 9.45 16.19 11.38
N VAL A 155 8.14 15.92 11.36
CA VAL A 155 7.30 16.28 10.21
C VAL A 155 6.11 17.11 10.68
N GLN A 156 6.05 18.37 10.25
CA GLN A 156 4.81 19.14 10.27
C GLN A 156 4.00 18.68 9.04
N LEU A 157 2.98 17.85 9.25
CA LEU A 157 2.05 17.39 8.21
C LEU A 157 1.20 18.53 7.59
N ASP A 158 1.39 19.78 8.04
CA ASP A 158 0.55 20.94 7.75
C ASP A 158 0.95 21.78 6.52
N SER A 159 2.02 21.46 5.78
CA SER A 159 2.51 22.35 4.71
C SER A 159 1.99 22.06 3.29
N VAL A 160 1.35 20.91 3.02
CA VAL A 160 0.94 20.56 1.64
C VAL A 160 -0.45 21.12 1.26
N VAL A 161 -1.28 21.53 2.23
CA VAL A 161 -2.67 21.95 1.95
C VAL A 161 -2.83 23.48 1.80
N ARG A 162 -1.82 24.30 2.16
CA ARG A 162 -1.97 25.77 2.17
C ARG A 162 -1.48 26.51 0.92
N GLN A 163 -0.82 25.87 -0.05
CA GLN A 163 -0.34 26.58 -1.24
C GLN A 163 -1.40 26.78 -2.34
N ASP A 164 -2.56 26.12 -2.25
CA ASP A 164 -3.59 26.17 -3.31
C ASP A 164 -4.81 27.06 -2.98
N LEU A 165 -4.83 27.75 -1.83
CA LEU A 165 -5.95 28.63 -1.44
C LEU A 165 -5.67 30.13 -1.61
N ASP A 166 -4.47 30.53 -2.04
CA ASP A 166 -4.08 31.93 -2.23
C ASP A 166 -3.84 32.30 -3.71
N ARG A 167 -4.54 31.66 -4.67
CA ARG A 167 -4.46 32.02 -6.09
C ARG A 167 -5.81 32.25 -6.76
#